data_AF-A0A0D0V695-F1
#
_entry.id   AF-A0A0D0V695-F1
#
_cell.length_a   1.000
_cell.length_b   1.000
_cell.length_c   1.000
_cell.angle_alpha   90.00
_cell.angle_beta   90.00
_cell.angle_gamma   90.00
#
_symmetry.space_group_name_H-M   'P 1'
#
loop_
_entity.id
_entity.type
_entity.pdbx_description
1 polymer ?
#
loop_
_entity_poly.entity_id
_entity_poly.type
_entity_poly.pdbx_seq_one_letter_code
_entity_poly.pdbx_strand_id
1 'polypeptide(L)'
;MSSYRQVAGVRVLGAEHAPYAAGLLREAWGDGGPDAVPVRLAVDPALPEGGHRVEVPEAGEIRLTGDPFAGLVYAARDLVDRATGAGLPVGASAAAPGLPLRTLWTWDHSTNWDTRQLGQQEIGALNPYAKSADAFGADYRRLVDFCSRERIGGIVVYGLLRDAHGGVEAARDLCEYANARGVRIIAGVGINAYGGIYFDGRHRYNLATWLRQRPDLAAELPKKVGFDIDEFGDLHFPASEYMMAACPSQPDNLAWHRDAIDWLLDTLPVGGINFETGDYGSCACARCARRTGGERTSWSYEAMRAVYPTLLETARRPGPAGVPLRHLVEVYWDNIFDLDAQRPLADLPDDVAYQYCVNRGFWYDQRDRLTAAHVDRLPHTTNVLRTHAGSQWNRQRHSWVPEMYADMATRSGAAGMRGLTIFAEAAAYHPTNEISYLAYARFSWNPELAWADFWRDEVAPRFGGSAEAEAFRDGAAVLDDPAADAAALTAVRGDALAMVAATGGEVQRRWLWLAERAARYAHSAG
;
A
#
# COMPACT_ATOMS: atom_id res chain seq x y z
N MET A 1 0.60 -0.83 -41.87
CA MET A 1 -0.67 -1.39 -41.39
C MET A 1 -0.32 -2.33 -40.25
N SER A 2 -0.87 -2.12 -39.06
CA SER A 2 -0.63 -3.05 -37.95
C SER A 2 -1.28 -4.40 -38.29
N SER A 3 -0.50 -5.48 -38.23
CA SER A 3 -1.00 -6.84 -38.40
C SER A 3 -1.65 -7.31 -37.10
N TYR A 4 -2.78 -8.01 -37.22
CA TYR A 4 -3.51 -8.55 -36.07
C TYR A 4 -3.65 -10.07 -36.20
N ARG A 5 -3.53 -10.75 -35.06
CA ARG A 5 -3.67 -12.19 -34.92
C ARG A 5 -4.97 -12.54 -34.23
N GLN A 6 -5.75 -13.40 -34.86
CA GLN A 6 -6.98 -13.95 -34.27
C GLN A 6 -6.64 -15.06 -33.26
N VAL A 7 -7.36 -15.05 -32.13
CA VAL A 7 -7.23 -16.07 -31.07
C VAL A 7 -8.62 -16.57 -30.71
N ALA A 8 -8.95 -17.78 -31.16
CA ALA A 8 -10.23 -18.44 -30.87
C ALA A 8 -10.18 -19.37 -29.64
N GLY A 9 -8.98 -19.59 -29.11
CA GLY A 9 -8.70 -20.49 -27.99
C GLY A 9 -7.20 -20.55 -27.70
N VAL A 10 -6.84 -20.81 -26.45
CA VAL A 10 -5.43 -20.90 -26.03
C VAL A 10 -5.09 -22.27 -25.46
N ARG A 11 -3.84 -22.70 -25.66
CA ARG A 11 -3.22 -23.81 -24.94
C ARG A 11 -2.02 -23.27 -24.17
N VAL A 12 -2.17 -23.16 -22.85
CA VAL A 12 -1.14 -22.55 -21.99
C VAL A 12 -0.06 -23.57 -21.63
N LEU A 13 1.19 -23.22 -21.92
CA LEU A 13 2.40 -24.01 -21.60
C LEU A 13 3.15 -23.34 -20.45
N GLY A 14 3.67 -24.10 -19.49
CA GLY A 14 4.35 -23.56 -18.30
C GLY A 14 3.39 -23.06 -17.21
N ALA A 15 2.16 -23.55 -17.18
CA ALA A 15 1.13 -23.13 -16.22
C ALA A 15 1.52 -23.40 -14.75
N GLU A 16 2.38 -24.39 -14.51
CA GLU A 16 2.94 -24.73 -13.21
C GLU A 16 3.75 -23.59 -12.58
N HIS A 17 4.30 -22.68 -13.39
CA HIS A 17 5.06 -21.52 -12.91
C HIS A 17 4.18 -20.33 -12.52
N ALA A 18 2.97 -20.23 -13.08
CA ALA A 18 2.03 -19.15 -12.78
C ALA A 18 0.57 -19.59 -13.02
N PRO A 19 -0.03 -20.39 -12.12
CA PRO A 19 -1.38 -20.93 -12.32
C PRO A 19 -2.45 -19.85 -12.49
N TYR A 20 -2.32 -18.73 -11.77
CA TYR A 20 -3.26 -17.60 -11.90
C TYR A 20 -3.16 -16.92 -13.27
N ALA A 21 -1.95 -16.68 -13.78
CA ALA A 21 -1.74 -16.13 -15.11
C ALA A 21 -2.34 -17.05 -16.19
N ALA A 22 -2.15 -18.36 -16.06
CA ALA A 22 -2.80 -19.33 -16.96
C ALA A 22 -4.33 -19.28 -16.88
N GLY A 23 -4.89 -19.06 -15.69
CA GLY A 23 -6.32 -18.84 -15.48
C GLY A 23 -6.85 -17.62 -16.24
N LEU A 24 -6.17 -16.47 -16.14
CA LEU A 24 -6.54 -15.25 -16.86
C LEU A 24 -6.60 -15.46 -18.39
N LEU A 25 -5.61 -16.17 -18.94
CA LEU A 25 -5.57 -16.48 -20.37
C LEU A 25 -6.75 -17.37 -20.80
N ARG A 26 -7.07 -18.40 -20.00
CA ARG A 26 -8.20 -19.30 -20.28
C ARG A 26 -9.55 -18.61 -20.10
N GLU A 27 -9.68 -17.68 -19.16
CA GLU A 27 -10.89 -16.88 -19.00
C GLU A 27 -11.12 -15.96 -20.21
N ALA A 28 -10.07 -15.35 -20.73
CA ALA A 28 -10.16 -14.43 -21.87
C ALA A 28 -10.48 -15.12 -23.21
N TRP A 29 -9.93 -16.31 -23.46
CA TRP A 29 -10.04 -16.96 -24.78
C TRP A 29 -10.58 -18.39 -24.77
N GLY A 30 -10.84 -18.98 -23.61
CA GLY A 30 -11.20 -20.39 -23.47
C GLY A 30 -10.00 -21.34 -23.56
N ASP A 31 -10.13 -22.51 -22.92
CA ASP A 31 -9.15 -23.59 -23.03
C ASP A 31 -9.41 -24.38 -24.32
N GLY A 32 -8.40 -24.48 -25.18
CA GLY A 32 -8.54 -25.05 -26.51
C GLY A 32 -7.81 -26.38 -26.70
N GLY A 33 -8.25 -27.13 -27.72
CA GLY A 33 -7.63 -28.39 -28.14
C GLY A 33 -6.27 -28.22 -28.82
N PRO A 34 -5.76 -29.25 -29.52
CA PRO A 34 -4.43 -29.24 -30.15
C PRO A 34 -4.20 -28.10 -31.16
N ASP A 35 -5.28 -27.62 -31.80
CA ASP A 35 -5.25 -26.54 -32.81
C ASP A 35 -5.31 -25.12 -32.19
N ALA A 36 -5.43 -25.03 -30.86
CA ALA A 36 -5.47 -23.76 -30.15
C ALA A 36 -4.10 -23.06 -30.15
N VAL A 37 -4.11 -21.74 -30.01
CA VAL A 37 -2.89 -20.93 -30.02
C VAL A 37 -2.03 -21.28 -28.80
N PRO A 38 -0.79 -21.78 -28.98
CA PRO A 38 0.06 -22.05 -27.83
C PRO A 38 0.54 -20.74 -27.23
N VAL A 39 0.38 -20.59 -25.91
CA VAL A 39 0.89 -19.46 -25.12
C VAL A 39 1.87 -19.99 -24.09
N ARG A 40 3.15 -19.65 -24.21
CA ARG A 40 4.19 -20.10 -23.29
C ARG A 40 4.46 -19.07 -22.21
N LEU A 41 4.37 -19.50 -20.96
CA LEU A 41 4.82 -18.77 -19.79
C LEU A 41 6.27 -19.14 -19.49
N ALA A 42 7.15 -18.14 -19.38
CA ALA A 42 8.56 -18.33 -19.06
C ALA A 42 9.01 -17.35 -17.97
N VAL A 43 9.75 -17.85 -16.99
CA VAL A 43 10.34 -17.03 -15.92
C VAL A 43 11.72 -16.53 -16.34
N ASP A 44 11.99 -15.25 -16.13
CA ASP A 44 13.31 -14.63 -16.29
C ASP A 44 13.70 -13.89 -14.99
N PRO A 45 14.57 -14.50 -14.16
CA PRO A 45 15.05 -13.88 -12.92
C PRO A 45 15.88 -12.61 -13.12
N ALA A 46 16.31 -12.29 -14.35
CA ALA A 46 17.05 -11.06 -14.64
C ALA A 46 16.12 -9.84 -14.81
N LEU A 47 14.81 -10.04 -14.94
CA LEU A 47 13.85 -8.95 -14.99
C LEU A 47 13.63 -8.36 -13.59
N PRO A 48 13.49 -7.02 -13.46
CA PRO A 48 13.05 -6.43 -12.20
C PRO A 48 11.66 -6.96 -11.85
N GLU A 49 11.31 -7.03 -10.57
CA GLU A 49 9.98 -7.49 -10.17
C GLU A 49 8.87 -6.60 -10.76
N GLY A 50 7.86 -7.23 -11.36
CA GLY A 50 6.84 -6.64 -12.21
C GLY A 50 7.25 -6.50 -13.69
N GLY A 51 8.53 -6.68 -14.00
CA GLY A 51 9.07 -6.63 -15.36
C GLY A 51 8.59 -7.80 -16.20
N HIS A 52 8.18 -7.52 -17.43
CA HIS A 52 7.68 -8.53 -18.35
C HIS A 52 7.89 -8.18 -19.82
N ARG A 53 7.75 -9.21 -20.66
CA ARG A 53 7.79 -9.15 -22.13
C ARG A 53 6.65 -9.98 -22.72
N VAL A 54 6.03 -9.45 -23.76
CA VAL A 54 4.95 -10.08 -24.53
C VAL A 54 5.37 -10.13 -25.99
N GLU A 55 5.41 -11.32 -26.57
CA GLU A 55 5.76 -11.57 -27.97
C GLU A 55 4.60 -12.27 -28.68
N VAL A 56 3.95 -11.56 -29.60
CA VAL A 56 2.85 -12.07 -30.43
C VAL A 56 3.32 -12.18 -31.88
N PRO A 57 3.71 -13.36 -32.37
CA PRO A 57 4.05 -13.53 -33.79
C PRO A 57 2.80 -13.63 -34.66
N GLU A 58 2.95 -13.46 -35.98
CA GLU A 58 1.87 -13.62 -36.97
C GLU A 58 1.24 -15.03 -36.92
N ALA A 59 2.05 -16.06 -36.71
CA ALA A 59 1.64 -17.44 -36.53
C ALA A 59 2.54 -18.14 -35.51
N GLY A 60 2.07 -19.25 -34.93
CA GLY A 60 2.85 -20.06 -33.99
C GLY A 60 2.65 -19.69 -32.51
N GLU A 61 3.69 -19.79 -31.69
CA GLU A 61 3.61 -19.64 -30.23
C GLU A 61 3.67 -18.17 -29.79
N ILE A 62 2.73 -17.75 -28.94
CA ILE A 62 2.83 -16.48 -28.18
C ILE A 62 3.72 -16.73 -26.97
N ARG A 63 4.68 -15.84 -26.69
CA ARG A 63 5.56 -15.96 -25.53
C ARG A 63 5.33 -14.83 -24.54
N LEU A 64 5.12 -15.21 -23.28
CA LEU A 64 5.04 -14.32 -22.14
C LEU A 64 6.22 -14.61 -21.22
N THR A 65 7.09 -13.62 -21.03
CA THR A 65 8.23 -13.73 -20.12
C THR A 65 8.06 -12.74 -18.98
N GLY A 66 8.29 -13.15 -17.74
CA GLY A 66 8.16 -12.27 -16.59
C GLY A 66 9.12 -12.63 -15.46
N ASP A 67 9.32 -11.71 -14.52
CA ASP A 67 10.04 -12.03 -13.29
C ASP A 67 9.37 -13.19 -12.52
N PRO A 68 10.08 -13.85 -11.60
CA PRO A 68 9.59 -15.05 -10.92
C PRO A 68 8.37 -14.84 -10.01
N PHE A 69 8.02 -13.60 -9.66
CA PHE A 69 6.94 -13.31 -8.72
C PHE A 69 5.70 -12.71 -9.39
N ALA A 70 5.80 -11.52 -10.00
CA ALA A 70 4.63 -10.78 -10.50
C ALA A 70 4.55 -10.72 -12.04
N GLY A 71 5.69 -10.82 -12.72
CA GLY A 71 5.83 -10.46 -14.13
C GLY A 71 4.99 -11.32 -15.06
N LEU A 72 4.82 -12.61 -14.77
CA LEU A 72 3.95 -13.47 -15.58
C LEU A 72 2.46 -13.10 -15.44
N VAL A 73 2.02 -12.68 -14.26
CA VAL A 73 0.65 -12.17 -14.07
C VAL A 73 0.47 -10.89 -14.87
N TYR A 74 1.46 -9.99 -14.83
CA TYR A 74 1.39 -8.72 -15.56
C TYR A 74 1.49 -8.93 -17.08
N ALA A 75 2.30 -9.87 -17.55
CA ALA A 75 2.38 -10.25 -18.97
C ALA A 75 1.05 -10.79 -19.50
N ALA A 76 0.39 -11.66 -18.72
CA ALA A 76 -0.92 -12.19 -19.10
C ALA A 76 -1.98 -11.09 -19.15
N ARG A 77 -2.01 -10.19 -18.17
CA ARG A 77 -2.91 -9.02 -18.19
C ARG A 77 -2.63 -8.12 -19.39
N ASP A 78 -1.36 -7.76 -19.62
CA ASP A 78 -0.96 -6.93 -20.75
C ASP A 78 -1.37 -7.52 -22.10
N LEU A 79 -1.27 -8.85 -22.25
CA LEU A 79 -1.78 -9.54 -23.44
C LEU A 79 -3.30 -9.40 -23.58
N VAL A 80 -4.05 -9.63 -22.50
CA VAL A 80 -5.52 -9.53 -22.48
C VAL A 80 -5.98 -8.10 -22.76
N ASP A 81 -5.36 -7.10 -22.11
CA ASP A 81 -5.72 -5.69 -22.23
C ASP A 81 -5.49 -5.15 -23.65
N ARG A 82 -4.57 -5.74 -24.41
CA ARG A 82 -4.28 -5.38 -25.81
C ARG A 82 -5.20 -6.04 -26.82
N ALA A 83 -6.03 -6.99 -26.39
CA ALA A 83 -6.98 -7.64 -27.28
C ALA A 83 -8.02 -6.64 -27.77
N THR A 84 -8.27 -6.63 -29.07
CA THR A 84 -9.29 -5.80 -29.69
C THR A 84 -10.27 -6.67 -30.47
N GLY A 85 -11.38 -6.08 -30.96
CA GLY A 85 -12.27 -6.78 -31.90
C GLY A 85 -11.57 -7.24 -33.19
N ALA A 86 -10.43 -6.64 -33.55
CA ALA A 86 -9.60 -7.04 -34.69
C ALA A 86 -8.60 -8.15 -34.37
N GLY A 87 -8.49 -8.60 -33.11
CA GLY A 87 -7.51 -9.57 -32.62
C GLY A 87 -6.41 -8.94 -31.78
N LEU A 88 -5.34 -9.71 -31.54
CA LEU A 88 -4.13 -9.26 -30.84
C LEU A 88 -3.16 -8.57 -31.80
N PRO A 89 -2.59 -7.40 -31.45
CA PRO A 89 -1.57 -6.77 -32.27
C PRO A 89 -0.31 -7.65 -32.34
N VAL A 90 0.17 -7.92 -33.56
CA VAL A 90 1.42 -8.64 -33.79
C VAL A 90 2.60 -7.73 -33.43
N GLY A 91 3.59 -8.29 -32.73
CA GLY A 91 4.80 -7.59 -32.35
C GLY A 91 5.34 -8.03 -30.99
N ALA A 92 6.39 -7.35 -30.54
CA ALA A 92 6.96 -7.54 -29.21
C ALA A 92 6.82 -6.25 -28.40
N SER A 93 6.65 -6.41 -27.10
CA SER A 93 6.68 -5.31 -26.14
C SER A 93 7.27 -5.75 -24.83
N ALA A 94 7.90 -4.82 -24.13
CA ALA A 94 8.40 -5.00 -22.78
C ALA A 94 7.92 -3.86 -21.91
N ALA A 95 7.68 -4.13 -20.63
CA ALA A 95 7.34 -3.10 -19.66
C ALA A 95 7.88 -3.48 -18.28
N ALA A 96 8.23 -2.48 -17.49
CA ALA A 96 8.71 -2.61 -16.13
C ALA A 96 8.30 -1.37 -15.32
N PRO A 97 8.19 -1.48 -13.98
CA PRO A 97 7.94 -0.32 -13.13
C PRO A 97 9.09 0.69 -13.14
N GLY A 98 8.77 1.98 -13.27
CA GLY A 98 9.72 3.07 -13.00
C GLY A 98 10.07 3.20 -11.52
N LEU A 99 9.10 2.97 -10.62
CA LEU A 99 9.32 2.79 -9.18
C LEU A 99 9.04 1.33 -8.80
N PRO A 100 10.05 0.51 -8.46
CA PRO A 100 9.85 -0.93 -8.20
C PRO A 100 9.11 -1.24 -6.89
N LEU A 101 9.22 -0.38 -5.88
CA LEU A 101 8.57 -0.56 -4.58
C LEU A 101 7.26 0.24 -4.53
N ARG A 102 6.20 -0.40 -5.01
CA ARG A 102 4.83 0.15 -5.03
C ARG A 102 3.98 -0.61 -4.05
N THR A 103 3.72 0.01 -2.91
CA THR A 103 3.05 -0.62 -1.80
C THR A 103 1.86 0.21 -1.33
N LEU A 104 0.74 -0.45 -1.05
CA LEU A 104 -0.37 0.16 -0.33
C LEU A 104 -0.22 -0.13 1.15
N TRP A 105 -0.59 0.80 2.01
CA TRP A 105 -0.46 0.69 3.46
C TRP A 105 -1.85 0.74 4.09
N THR A 106 -2.11 -0.16 5.04
CA THR A 106 -3.43 -0.25 5.69
C THR A 106 -3.35 -0.62 7.16
N TRP A 107 -4.31 -0.10 7.94
CA TRP A 107 -4.75 -0.73 9.18
C TRP A 107 -5.86 -1.73 8.89
N ASP A 108 -5.79 -2.92 9.46
CA ASP A 108 -6.81 -3.96 9.30
C ASP A 108 -8.21 -3.54 9.74
N HIS A 109 -8.32 -2.82 10.87
CA HIS A 109 -9.60 -2.41 11.45
C HIS A 109 -10.35 -1.37 10.61
N SER A 110 -9.63 -0.51 9.89
CA SER A 110 -10.22 0.56 9.05
C SER A 110 -10.12 0.31 7.55
N THR A 111 -9.65 -0.87 7.12
CA THR A 111 -9.74 -1.28 5.72
C THR A 111 -11.19 -1.66 5.40
N ASN A 112 -11.90 -0.82 4.64
CA ASN A 112 -13.32 -0.99 4.29
C ASN A 112 -13.45 -1.16 2.76
N TRP A 113 -13.17 -2.36 2.27
CA TRP A 113 -13.21 -2.73 0.85
C TRP A 113 -14.48 -3.49 0.46
N ASP A 114 -15.11 -4.19 1.40
CA ASP A 114 -16.49 -4.63 1.28
C ASP A 114 -17.43 -3.62 1.96
N THR A 115 -18.12 -2.85 1.12
CA THR A 115 -18.96 -1.72 1.55
C THR A 115 -20.21 -2.13 2.32
N ARG A 116 -20.51 -3.43 2.44
CA ARG A 116 -21.71 -3.95 3.12
C ARG A 116 -21.45 -4.49 4.52
N GLN A 117 -20.21 -4.46 4.98
CA GLN A 117 -19.84 -5.04 6.27
C GLN A 117 -20.37 -4.23 7.45
N LEU A 118 -20.69 -4.94 8.54
CA LEU A 118 -20.97 -4.32 9.83
C LEU A 118 -19.66 -4.09 10.59
N GLY A 119 -19.63 -3.03 11.42
CA GLY A 119 -18.46 -2.71 12.25
C GLY A 119 -17.34 -1.98 11.50
N GLN A 120 -17.63 -1.40 10.32
CA GLN A 120 -16.69 -0.55 9.58
C GLN A 120 -16.21 0.62 10.44
N GLN A 121 -14.91 0.91 10.36
CA GLN A 121 -14.28 2.00 11.08
C GLN A 121 -13.59 2.92 10.09
N GLU A 122 -13.81 4.22 10.22
CA GLU A 122 -13.29 5.23 9.26
C GLU A 122 -12.02 5.92 9.76
N ILE A 123 -11.68 5.75 11.05
CA ILE A 123 -10.51 6.38 11.68
C ILE A 123 -9.94 5.56 12.85
N GLY A 124 -8.62 5.64 13.06
CA GLY A 124 -7.88 5.14 14.22
C GLY A 124 -6.59 4.39 13.85
N ALA A 125 -5.68 4.29 14.81
CA ALA A 125 -4.44 3.49 14.71
C ALA A 125 -4.41 2.30 15.69
N LEU A 126 -5.13 2.38 16.82
CA LEU A 126 -5.07 1.42 17.93
C LEU A 126 -6.44 0.83 18.26
N ASN A 127 -7.27 0.64 17.24
CA ASN A 127 -8.64 0.24 17.47
C ASN A 127 -8.72 -1.28 17.66
N PRO A 128 -9.70 -1.74 18.45
CA PRO A 128 -10.12 -3.13 18.40
C PRO A 128 -10.67 -3.45 17.01
N TYR A 129 -10.52 -4.70 16.60
CA TYR A 129 -11.12 -5.18 15.37
C TYR A 129 -12.62 -5.43 15.60
N ALA A 130 -13.46 -4.51 15.12
CA ALA A 130 -14.91 -4.52 15.37
C ALA A 130 -15.73 -5.20 14.25
N LYS A 131 -15.09 -5.66 13.18
CA LYS A 131 -15.73 -6.38 12.07
C LYS A 131 -15.78 -7.88 12.38
N SER A 132 -16.52 -8.65 11.57
CA SER A 132 -16.50 -10.12 11.66
C SER A 132 -15.17 -10.70 11.18
N ALA A 133 -14.85 -11.94 11.56
CA ALA A 133 -13.62 -12.59 11.10
C ALA A 133 -13.57 -12.70 9.57
N ASP A 134 -14.67 -13.11 8.94
CA ASP A 134 -14.77 -13.21 7.48
C ASP A 134 -14.56 -11.86 6.77
N ALA A 135 -14.82 -10.74 7.46
CA ALA A 135 -14.64 -9.41 6.90
C ALA A 135 -13.18 -9.14 6.50
N PHE A 136 -12.21 -9.65 7.27
CA PHE A 136 -10.79 -9.43 7.01
C PHE A 136 -10.39 -10.02 5.65
N GLY A 137 -10.73 -11.29 5.42
CA GLY A 137 -10.50 -11.94 4.13
C GLY A 137 -11.27 -11.26 3.00
N ALA A 138 -12.53 -10.87 3.23
CA ALA A 138 -13.37 -10.20 2.24
C ALA A 138 -12.79 -8.85 1.79
N ASP A 139 -12.31 -8.02 2.73
CA ASP A 139 -11.70 -6.73 2.42
C ASP A 139 -10.40 -6.91 1.63
N TYR A 140 -9.48 -7.69 2.19
CA TYR A 140 -8.14 -7.80 1.63
C TYR A 140 -8.11 -8.56 0.31
N ARG A 141 -9.01 -9.52 0.05
CA ARG A 141 -9.10 -10.17 -1.27
C ARG A 141 -9.47 -9.17 -2.37
N ARG A 142 -10.42 -8.25 -2.10
CA ARG A 142 -10.78 -7.19 -3.07
C ARG A 142 -9.64 -6.21 -3.29
N LEU A 143 -8.93 -5.83 -2.23
CA LEU A 143 -7.74 -4.99 -2.31
C LEU A 143 -6.62 -5.68 -3.09
N VAL A 144 -6.37 -6.96 -2.86
CA VAL A 144 -5.41 -7.78 -3.62
C VAL A 144 -5.80 -7.86 -5.10
N ASP A 145 -7.07 -8.11 -5.42
CA ASP A 145 -7.53 -8.17 -6.81
C ASP A 145 -7.37 -6.82 -7.52
N PHE A 146 -7.62 -5.71 -6.81
CA PHE A 146 -7.33 -4.37 -7.30
C PHE A 146 -5.82 -4.19 -7.54
N CYS A 147 -4.96 -4.53 -6.58
CA CYS A 147 -3.50 -4.42 -6.72
C CYS A 147 -2.98 -5.25 -7.89
N SER A 148 -3.43 -6.49 -8.02
CA SER A 148 -3.01 -7.40 -9.10
C SER A 148 -3.39 -6.84 -10.47
N ARG A 149 -4.61 -6.28 -10.60
CA ARG A 149 -5.08 -5.66 -11.85
C ARG A 149 -4.31 -4.39 -12.18
N GLU A 150 -4.14 -3.51 -11.21
CA GLU A 150 -3.47 -2.21 -11.41
C GLU A 150 -1.94 -2.29 -11.29
N ARG A 151 -1.39 -3.51 -11.21
CA ARG A 151 0.05 -3.79 -11.15
C ARG A 151 0.75 -3.15 -9.94
N ILE A 152 0.10 -3.14 -8.78
CA ILE A 152 0.65 -2.70 -7.50
C ILE A 152 1.22 -3.92 -6.76
N GLY A 153 2.48 -3.83 -6.32
CA GLY A 153 3.28 -5.02 -5.95
C GLY A 153 3.10 -5.52 -4.52
N GLY A 154 2.49 -4.73 -3.62
CA GLY A 154 2.31 -5.18 -2.24
C GLY A 154 1.36 -4.35 -1.41
N ILE A 155 0.99 -4.92 -0.26
CA ILE A 155 0.10 -4.36 0.75
C ILE A 155 0.76 -4.57 2.11
N VAL A 156 1.05 -3.49 2.83
CA VAL A 156 1.42 -3.51 4.25
C VAL A 156 0.16 -3.59 5.07
N VAL A 157 0.07 -4.62 5.92
CA VAL A 157 -1.09 -4.88 6.78
C VAL A 157 -0.67 -4.73 8.23
N TYR A 158 -0.95 -3.58 8.84
CA TYR A 158 -0.89 -3.45 10.29
C TYR A 158 -2.12 -4.10 10.91
N GLY A 159 -1.87 -4.99 11.89
CA GLY A 159 -2.89 -5.87 12.43
C GLY A 159 -3.09 -7.15 11.62
N LEU A 160 -2.10 -7.61 10.84
CA LEU A 160 -2.18 -8.88 10.07
C LEU A 160 -2.54 -10.09 10.94
N LEU A 161 -2.15 -10.09 12.22
CA LEU A 161 -2.38 -11.18 13.16
C LEU A 161 -3.20 -10.69 14.36
N ARG A 162 -4.47 -11.10 14.40
CA ARG A 162 -5.34 -10.92 15.56
C ARG A 162 -6.24 -12.13 15.77
N ASP A 163 -6.56 -12.45 17.03
CA ASP A 163 -7.56 -13.48 17.33
C ASP A 163 -8.93 -13.13 16.72
N ALA A 164 -9.30 -11.84 16.78
CA ALA A 164 -10.62 -11.34 16.39
C ALA A 164 -10.95 -11.52 14.91
N HIS A 165 -9.95 -11.63 14.03
CA HIS A 165 -10.18 -11.77 12.59
C HIS A 165 -9.76 -13.12 12.00
N GLY A 166 -9.50 -14.11 12.87
CA GLY A 166 -9.18 -15.49 12.48
C GLY A 166 -7.70 -15.87 12.62
N GLY A 167 -6.85 -14.96 13.09
CA GLY A 167 -5.48 -15.24 13.49
C GLY A 167 -4.60 -15.78 12.36
N VAL A 168 -3.82 -16.81 12.69
CA VAL A 168 -2.82 -17.40 11.78
C VAL A 168 -3.42 -17.95 10.49
N GLU A 169 -4.56 -18.63 10.56
CA GLU A 169 -5.16 -19.28 9.38
C GLU A 169 -5.68 -18.25 8.38
N ALA A 170 -6.37 -17.21 8.85
CA ALA A 170 -6.84 -16.12 7.99
C ALA A 170 -5.67 -15.35 7.35
N ALA A 171 -4.60 -15.11 8.11
CA ALA A 171 -3.38 -14.47 7.60
C ALA A 171 -2.66 -15.33 6.55
N ARG A 172 -2.57 -16.65 6.77
CA ARG A 172 -1.94 -17.60 5.84
C ARG A 172 -2.70 -17.65 4.51
N ASP A 173 -4.02 -17.84 4.57
CA ASP A 173 -4.89 -17.87 3.40
C ASP A 173 -4.79 -16.57 2.59
N LEU A 174 -4.76 -15.41 3.27
CA LEU A 174 -4.58 -14.13 2.59
C LEU A 174 -3.20 -14.03 1.90
N CYS A 175 -2.12 -14.44 2.57
CA CYS A 175 -0.78 -14.42 1.98
C CYS A 175 -0.71 -15.31 0.73
N GLU A 176 -1.24 -16.53 0.80
CA GLU A 176 -1.28 -17.47 -0.34
C GLU A 176 -2.11 -16.91 -1.50
N TYR A 177 -3.29 -16.35 -1.20
CA TYR A 177 -4.16 -15.72 -2.20
C TYR A 177 -3.47 -14.56 -2.94
N ALA A 178 -2.75 -13.72 -2.20
CA ALA A 178 -2.03 -12.56 -2.73
C ALA A 178 -0.79 -12.96 -3.54
N ASN A 179 0.02 -13.89 -3.02
CA ASN A 179 1.22 -14.39 -3.72
C ASN A 179 0.85 -15.00 -5.06
N ALA A 180 -0.24 -15.78 -5.13
CA ALA A 180 -0.74 -16.34 -6.39
C ALA A 180 -1.10 -15.27 -7.44
N ARG A 181 -1.35 -14.02 -7.02
CA ARG A 181 -1.78 -12.89 -7.86
C ARG A 181 -0.67 -11.88 -8.11
N GLY A 182 0.57 -12.19 -7.73
CA GLY A 182 1.72 -11.29 -7.86
C GLY A 182 1.66 -10.08 -6.93
N VAL A 183 1.03 -10.23 -5.75
CA VAL A 183 0.90 -9.18 -4.73
C VAL A 183 1.47 -9.68 -3.42
N ARG A 184 2.38 -8.92 -2.80
CA ARG A 184 2.97 -9.27 -1.51
C ARG A 184 2.07 -8.79 -0.37
N ILE A 185 1.76 -9.68 0.56
CA ILE A 185 1.37 -9.25 1.91
C ILE A 185 2.62 -8.99 2.71
N ILE A 186 2.79 -7.76 3.18
CA ILE A 186 3.90 -7.32 4.01
C ILE A 186 3.34 -7.15 5.42
N ALA A 187 3.87 -7.91 6.38
CA ALA A 187 3.40 -7.84 7.76
C ALA A 187 3.85 -6.50 8.39
N GLY A 188 2.90 -5.64 8.77
CA GLY A 188 3.20 -4.50 9.63
C GLY A 188 3.42 -4.96 11.06
N VAL A 189 4.63 -4.77 11.59
CA VAL A 189 4.99 -5.23 12.94
C VAL A 189 5.49 -4.07 13.80
N GLY A 190 4.92 -3.97 15.00
CA GLY A 190 5.40 -3.06 16.03
C GLY A 190 6.60 -3.63 16.75
N ILE A 191 7.73 -2.91 16.72
CA ILE A 191 8.93 -3.24 17.48
C ILE A 191 8.92 -2.45 18.77
N ASN A 192 8.70 -3.13 19.88
CA ASN A 192 8.46 -2.59 21.22
C ASN A 192 7.19 -1.72 21.38
N ALA A 193 6.31 -1.67 20.38
CA ALA A 193 5.05 -0.92 20.38
C ALA A 193 3.98 -1.65 19.54
N TYR A 194 2.82 -1.00 19.31
CA TYR A 194 1.73 -1.45 18.42
C TYR A 194 1.34 -2.94 18.57
N GLY A 195 1.23 -3.43 19.80
CA GLY A 195 0.81 -4.82 20.05
C GLY A 195 1.84 -5.90 19.69
N GLY A 196 2.99 -5.56 19.09
CA GLY A 196 4.03 -6.50 18.72
C GLY A 196 3.84 -7.14 17.34
N ILE A 197 4.35 -8.36 17.15
CA ILE A 197 4.21 -9.15 15.92
C ILE A 197 2.79 -9.74 15.81
N TYR A 198 2.22 -10.16 16.94
CA TYR A 198 0.82 -10.58 17.04
C TYR A 198 0.01 -9.45 17.67
N PHE A 199 -0.58 -8.61 16.81
CA PHE A 199 -1.12 -7.30 17.19
C PHE A 199 -2.14 -7.36 18.35
N ASP A 200 -3.03 -8.36 18.32
CA ASP A 200 -4.11 -8.46 19.31
C ASP A 200 -4.51 -9.92 19.60
N GLY A 201 -4.64 -10.28 20.88
CA GLY A 201 -5.08 -11.62 21.29
C GLY A 201 -4.22 -12.28 22.34
N ARG A 202 -4.53 -13.54 22.66
CA ARG A 202 -3.83 -14.33 23.69
C ARG A 202 -2.67 -15.13 23.12
N HIS A 203 -1.73 -14.44 22.48
CA HIS A 203 -0.56 -15.06 21.87
C HIS A 203 0.73 -14.69 22.60
N ARG A 204 1.72 -15.60 22.64
CA ARG A 204 3.01 -15.32 23.30
C ARG A 204 3.80 -14.18 22.64
N TYR A 205 3.53 -13.89 21.37
CA TYR A 205 4.12 -12.78 20.60
C TYR A 205 3.21 -11.55 20.49
N ASN A 206 2.17 -11.50 21.33
CA ASN A 206 1.44 -10.27 21.60
C ASN A 206 2.13 -9.51 22.74
N LEU A 207 2.43 -8.23 22.51
CA LEU A 207 3.22 -7.40 23.42
C LEU A 207 2.54 -7.20 24.78
N ALA A 208 1.23 -7.03 24.80
CA ALA A 208 0.49 -6.87 26.05
C ALA A 208 0.50 -8.16 26.89
N THR A 209 0.39 -9.32 26.23
CA THR A 209 0.51 -10.62 26.89
C THR A 209 1.91 -10.81 27.49
N TRP A 210 2.96 -10.44 26.75
CA TRP A 210 4.35 -10.47 27.21
C TRP A 210 4.58 -9.57 28.43
N LEU A 211 4.20 -8.30 28.34
CA LEU A 211 4.46 -7.31 29.40
C LEU A 211 3.60 -7.50 30.64
N ARG A 212 2.42 -8.13 30.55
CA ARG A 212 1.66 -8.55 31.73
C ARG A 212 2.38 -9.63 32.55
N GLN A 213 3.19 -10.47 31.90
CA GLN A 213 3.99 -11.50 32.56
C GLN A 213 5.35 -10.95 33.01
N ARG A 214 5.86 -9.91 32.32
CA ARG A 214 7.16 -9.28 32.55
C ARG A 214 7.05 -7.75 32.65
N PRO A 215 6.36 -7.22 33.68
CA PRO A 215 6.18 -5.77 33.82
C PRO A 215 7.50 -5.02 34.04
N ASP A 216 8.56 -5.72 34.49
CA ASP A 216 9.93 -5.21 34.62
C ASP A 216 10.57 -4.79 33.28
N LEU A 217 10.00 -5.25 32.16
CA LEU A 217 10.51 -4.99 30.81
C LEU A 217 9.77 -3.86 30.08
N ALA A 218 8.74 -3.26 30.70
CA ALA A 218 7.97 -2.18 30.12
C ALA A 218 8.79 -0.89 29.95
N ALA A 219 8.41 -0.06 28.98
CA ALA A 219 8.97 1.27 28.80
C ALA A 219 8.44 2.25 29.86
N GLU A 220 9.31 3.14 30.32
CA GLU A 220 8.92 4.30 31.11
C GLU A 220 8.56 5.45 30.16
N LEU A 221 7.28 5.57 29.79
CA LEU A 221 6.84 6.64 28.89
C LEU A 221 6.59 7.94 29.68
N PRO A 222 7.26 9.06 29.34
CA PRO A 222 7.16 10.30 30.10
C PRO A 222 5.88 11.09 29.82
N LYS A 223 5.17 10.76 28.74
CA LYS A 223 3.89 11.34 28.33
C LYS A 223 2.88 10.22 28.09
N LYS A 224 1.60 10.56 28.13
CA LYS A 224 0.54 9.66 27.63
C LYS A 224 0.70 9.50 26.12
N VAL A 225 0.36 8.31 25.63
CA VAL A 225 0.35 8.03 24.19
C VAL A 225 -0.86 8.72 23.57
N GLY A 226 -0.62 9.49 22.52
CA GLY A 226 -1.61 10.33 21.87
C GLY A 226 -1.06 10.93 20.59
N PHE A 227 -1.91 11.66 19.89
CA PHE A 227 -1.49 12.41 18.72
C PHE A 227 -0.80 13.71 19.15
N ASP A 228 0.35 13.99 18.55
CA ASP A 228 1.00 15.31 18.62
C ASP A 228 0.80 16.01 17.27
N ILE A 229 -0.47 16.29 16.95
CA ILE A 229 -0.86 17.02 15.73
C ILE A 229 -1.48 18.35 16.16
N ASP A 230 -0.78 19.45 15.91
CA ASP A 230 -1.14 20.81 16.35
C ASP A 230 -2.60 21.17 16.04
N GLU A 231 -3.11 20.73 14.88
CA GLU A 231 -4.45 21.02 14.37
C GLU A 231 -5.59 20.29 15.11
N PHE A 232 -5.27 19.24 15.88
CA PHE A 232 -6.25 18.42 16.56
C PHE A 232 -6.28 18.61 18.09
N GLY A 233 -5.31 19.36 18.66
CA GLY A 233 -5.20 19.59 20.10
C GLY A 233 -4.73 18.36 20.89
N ASP A 234 -4.84 18.42 22.23
CA ASP A 234 -4.36 17.37 23.15
C ASP A 234 -5.27 16.12 23.14
N LEU A 235 -5.07 15.24 22.14
CA LEU A 235 -5.82 14.00 21.96
C LEU A 235 -5.01 12.79 22.43
N HIS A 236 -5.37 12.28 23.60
CA HIS A 236 -4.83 11.03 24.13
C HIS A 236 -5.70 9.85 23.73
N PHE A 237 -5.07 8.73 23.40
CA PHE A 237 -5.80 7.48 23.25
C PHE A 237 -6.25 6.97 24.63
N PRO A 238 -7.45 6.36 24.72
CA PRO A 238 -7.90 5.75 25.97
C PRO A 238 -6.99 4.58 26.36
N ALA A 239 -6.68 4.47 27.66
CA ALA A 239 -5.91 3.36 28.26
C ALA A 239 -6.32 2.00 27.69
N SER A 240 -5.43 1.35 26.94
CA SER A 240 -5.68 0.08 26.27
C SER A 240 -4.40 -0.75 26.18
N GLU A 241 -4.56 -2.04 25.89
CA GLU A 241 -3.43 -2.97 25.76
C GLU A 241 -2.53 -2.63 24.55
N TYR A 242 -3.07 -1.95 23.54
CA TYR A 242 -2.34 -1.51 22.36
C TYR A 242 -1.32 -0.40 22.65
N MET A 243 -1.48 0.33 23.76
CA MET A 243 -0.54 1.39 24.18
C MET A 243 0.61 0.89 25.05
N MET A 244 0.63 -0.40 25.39
CA MET A 244 1.77 -0.95 26.12
C MET A 244 3.02 -0.89 25.23
N ALA A 245 4.12 -0.40 25.81
CA ALA A 245 5.42 -0.30 25.15
C ALA A 245 6.48 -1.07 25.93
N ALA A 246 7.37 -1.75 25.22
CA ALA A 246 8.53 -2.43 25.77
C ALA A 246 9.75 -1.49 25.79
N CYS A 247 10.62 -1.62 26.79
CA CYS A 247 11.85 -0.85 26.81
C CYS A 247 12.84 -1.40 25.76
N PRO A 248 13.30 -0.61 24.78
CA PRO A 248 14.19 -1.08 23.71
C PRO A 248 15.63 -1.34 24.20
N SER A 249 15.96 -0.95 25.43
CA SER A 249 17.28 -1.24 26.03
C SER A 249 17.35 -2.58 26.77
N GLN A 250 16.23 -3.30 26.88
CA GLN A 250 16.18 -4.60 27.54
C GLN A 250 16.54 -5.72 26.56
N PRO A 251 17.60 -6.51 26.83
CA PRO A 251 17.97 -7.64 25.97
C PRO A 251 16.86 -8.69 25.81
N ASP A 252 16.08 -8.93 26.86
CA ASP A 252 14.95 -9.87 26.84
C ASP A 252 13.89 -9.48 25.81
N ASN A 253 13.60 -8.18 25.66
CA ASN A 253 12.65 -7.69 24.65
C ASN A 253 13.19 -7.90 23.22
N LEU A 254 14.49 -7.66 23.00
CA LEU A 254 15.12 -7.92 21.70
C LEU A 254 15.10 -9.41 21.37
N ALA A 255 15.41 -10.27 22.33
CA ALA A 255 15.36 -11.73 22.16
C ALA A 255 13.94 -12.21 21.85
N TRP A 256 12.92 -11.65 22.53
CA TRP A 256 11.51 -11.93 22.27
C TRP A 256 11.09 -11.50 20.85
N HIS A 257 11.48 -10.30 20.41
CA HIS A 257 11.20 -9.84 19.05
C HIS A 257 11.88 -10.71 17.98
N ARG A 258 13.12 -11.14 18.23
CA ARG A 258 13.84 -12.03 17.34
C ARG A 258 13.09 -13.35 17.16
N ASP A 259 12.72 -13.99 18.27
CA ASP A 259 11.95 -15.24 18.29
C ASP A 259 10.57 -15.08 17.61
N ALA A 260 9.93 -13.92 17.79
CA ALA A 260 8.64 -13.62 17.15
C ALA A 260 8.74 -13.46 15.63
N ILE A 261 9.80 -12.82 15.12
CA ILE A 261 10.05 -12.70 13.67
C ILE A 261 10.35 -14.06 13.05
N ASP A 262 11.20 -14.84 13.72
CA ASP A 262 11.55 -16.19 13.28
C ASP A 262 10.29 -17.06 13.13
N TRP A 263 9.43 -17.04 14.15
CA TRP A 263 8.12 -17.69 14.12
C TRP A 263 7.20 -17.18 13.02
N LEU A 264 7.12 -15.85 12.81
CA LEU A 264 6.27 -15.25 11.77
C LEU A 264 6.65 -15.81 10.39
N LEU A 265 7.95 -15.86 10.10
CA LEU A 265 8.47 -16.30 8.80
C LEU A 265 8.40 -17.83 8.62
N ASP A 266 8.42 -18.60 9.70
CA ASP A 266 8.12 -20.05 9.65
C ASP A 266 6.63 -20.36 9.48
N THR A 267 5.78 -19.45 9.98
CA THR A 267 4.34 -19.69 10.06
C THR A 267 3.62 -19.22 8.81
N LEU A 268 3.99 -18.06 8.25
CA LEU A 268 3.26 -17.41 7.17
C LEU A 268 4.14 -17.19 5.93
N PRO A 269 3.61 -17.42 4.71
CA PRO A 269 4.31 -17.11 3.48
C PRO A 269 4.20 -15.61 3.14
N VAL A 270 4.57 -14.73 4.08
CA VAL A 270 4.57 -13.29 3.87
C VAL A 270 5.54 -12.89 2.75
N GLY A 271 5.23 -11.82 2.04
CA GLY A 271 6.10 -11.25 1.03
C GLY A 271 7.15 -10.28 1.59
N GLY A 272 7.10 -9.96 2.89
CA GLY A 272 8.01 -9.05 3.59
C GLY A 272 7.52 -8.64 4.98
N ILE A 273 8.26 -7.74 5.63
CA ILE A 273 7.91 -7.15 6.93
C ILE A 273 8.11 -5.63 6.85
N ASN A 274 7.15 -4.85 7.31
CA ASN A 274 7.31 -3.41 7.57
C ASN A 274 7.55 -3.23 9.08
N PHE A 275 8.73 -2.73 9.43
CA PHE A 275 9.21 -2.55 10.79
C PHE A 275 8.97 -1.12 11.25
N GLU A 276 8.33 -0.97 12.41
CA GLU A 276 8.11 0.34 13.03
C GLU A 276 8.33 0.25 14.54
N THR A 277 9.23 1.07 15.10
CA THR A 277 9.51 1.06 16.56
C THR A 277 8.44 1.74 17.41
N GLY A 278 7.34 2.16 16.79
CA GLY A 278 6.30 2.98 17.43
C GLY A 278 6.65 4.45 17.51
N ASP A 279 5.63 5.26 17.72
CA ASP A 279 5.71 6.72 17.93
C ASP A 279 5.18 7.14 19.30
N TYR A 280 5.09 6.19 20.24
CA TYR A 280 4.57 6.40 21.58
C TYR A 280 5.47 7.26 22.48
N GLY A 281 6.65 7.63 21.98
CA GLY A 281 7.69 8.32 22.73
C GLY A 281 8.87 7.42 23.11
N SER A 282 10.01 8.06 23.29
CA SER A 282 11.24 7.40 23.75
C SER A 282 11.14 7.01 25.23
N CYS A 283 11.52 5.76 25.55
CA CYS A 283 11.58 5.28 26.93
C CYS A 283 12.54 6.14 27.78
N ALA A 284 12.07 6.60 28.94
CA ALA A 284 12.79 7.52 29.82
C ALA A 284 13.67 6.84 30.87
N CYS A 285 13.74 5.50 30.89
CA CYS A 285 14.54 4.79 31.88
C CYS A 285 16.03 5.18 31.77
N ALA A 286 16.77 5.04 32.87
CA ALA A 286 18.17 5.50 32.93
C ALA A 286 19.08 4.90 31.85
N ARG A 287 18.79 3.70 31.33
CA ARG A 287 19.54 3.07 30.24
C ARG A 287 19.26 3.75 28.90
N CYS A 288 17.99 3.94 28.57
CA CYS A 288 17.57 4.62 27.34
C CYS A 288 18.02 6.07 27.33
N ALA A 289 17.85 6.81 28.44
CA ALA A 289 18.30 8.19 28.56
C ALA A 289 19.82 8.34 28.34
N ARG A 290 20.65 7.38 28.80
CA ARG A 290 22.09 7.40 28.51
C ARG A 290 22.40 7.14 27.04
N ARG A 291 21.62 6.29 26.36
CA ARG A 291 21.83 5.96 24.94
C ARG A 291 21.40 7.11 24.02
N THR A 292 20.25 7.73 24.28
CA THR A 292 19.71 8.81 23.44
C THR A 292 20.23 10.19 23.82
N GLY A 293 21.17 10.29 24.77
CA GLY A 293 21.60 11.59 25.32
C GLY A 293 20.46 12.36 26.04
N GLY A 294 19.37 11.67 26.40
CA GLY A 294 18.20 12.26 27.02
C GLY A 294 17.20 12.88 26.04
N GLU A 295 17.36 12.65 24.73
CA GLU A 295 16.39 13.07 23.71
C GLU A 295 15.00 12.47 23.97
N ARG A 296 13.96 13.29 23.79
CA ARG A 296 12.55 12.96 24.09
C ARG A 296 11.63 13.33 22.93
N THR A 297 11.87 12.70 21.80
CA THR A 297 11.04 12.72 20.61
C THR A 297 10.01 11.58 20.63
N SER A 298 9.01 11.65 19.76
CA SER A 298 7.98 10.60 19.61
C SER A 298 8.56 9.27 19.11
N TRP A 299 9.68 9.30 18.38
CA TRP A 299 10.46 8.13 17.93
C TRP A 299 11.96 8.28 18.23
N SER A 300 12.78 7.25 18.04
CA SER A 300 14.24 7.34 18.29
C SER A 300 15.07 6.54 17.28
N TYR A 301 15.94 7.21 16.52
CA TYR A 301 16.88 6.56 15.61
C TYR A 301 17.93 5.72 16.34
N GLU A 302 18.33 6.12 17.55
CA GLU A 302 19.22 5.30 18.40
C GLU A 302 18.53 4.03 18.91
N ALA A 303 17.21 4.05 19.12
CA ALA A 303 16.45 2.83 19.40
C ALA A 303 16.43 1.91 18.17
N MET A 304 16.15 2.46 16.98
CA MET A 304 16.18 1.71 15.70
C MET A 304 17.56 1.06 15.48
N ARG A 305 18.64 1.85 15.56
CA ARG A 305 20.03 1.39 15.46
C ARG A 305 20.34 0.22 16.39
N ALA A 306 19.79 0.23 17.60
CA ALA A 306 20.07 -0.79 18.60
C ALA A 306 19.31 -2.11 18.39
N VAL A 307 18.17 -2.10 17.68
CA VAL A 307 17.31 -3.29 17.55
C VAL A 307 17.28 -3.84 16.13
N TYR A 308 17.21 -2.97 15.11
CA TYR A 308 16.98 -3.40 13.74
C TYR A 308 18.08 -4.26 13.12
N PRO A 309 19.40 -4.06 13.34
CA PRO A 309 20.40 -4.93 12.74
C PRO A 309 20.17 -6.42 13.07
N THR A 310 19.84 -6.74 14.32
CA THR A 310 19.56 -8.12 14.75
C THR A 310 18.25 -8.66 14.16
N LEU A 311 17.20 -7.83 14.15
CA LEU A 311 15.88 -8.23 13.66
C LEU A 311 15.88 -8.42 12.13
N LEU A 312 16.57 -7.55 11.40
CA LEU A 312 16.74 -7.64 9.96
C LEU A 312 17.61 -8.83 9.57
N GLU A 313 18.69 -9.12 10.31
CA GLU A 313 19.48 -10.33 10.11
C GLU A 313 18.61 -11.59 10.26
N THR A 314 17.73 -11.62 11.27
CA THR A 314 16.79 -12.73 11.48
C THR A 314 15.76 -12.84 10.35
N ALA A 315 15.36 -11.71 9.79
CA ALA A 315 14.37 -11.65 8.72
C ALA A 315 14.91 -12.06 7.34
N ARG A 316 16.24 -12.13 7.17
CA ARG A 316 16.89 -12.50 5.90
C ARG A 316 16.61 -13.95 5.51
N ARG A 317 15.56 -14.15 4.72
CA ARG A 317 15.14 -15.45 4.20
C ARG A 317 14.66 -15.34 2.75
N PRO A 318 14.73 -16.43 1.96
CA PRO A 318 14.00 -16.51 0.70
C PRO A 318 12.50 -16.35 0.97
N GLY A 319 11.83 -15.55 0.14
CA GLY A 319 10.39 -15.36 0.18
C GLY A 319 9.64 -16.33 -0.76
N PRO A 320 8.33 -16.07 -0.96
CA PRO A 320 7.51 -16.80 -1.92
C PRO A 320 8.15 -16.83 -3.32
N ALA A 321 7.99 -17.93 -4.06
CA ALA A 321 8.62 -18.15 -5.37
C ALA A 321 10.16 -18.08 -5.39
N GLY A 322 10.82 -18.15 -4.22
CA GLY A 322 12.29 -18.13 -4.11
C GLY A 322 12.92 -16.76 -4.33
N VAL A 323 12.14 -15.68 -4.40
CA VAL A 323 12.64 -14.31 -4.49
C VAL A 323 12.82 -13.68 -3.10
N PRO A 324 13.70 -12.69 -2.93
CA PRO A 324 13.89 -12.03 -1.64
C PRO A 324 12.59 -11.45 -1.05
N LEU A 325 12.49 -11.45 0.28
CA LEU A 325 11.46 -10.75 1.02
C LEU A 325 11.64 -9.22 0.88
N ARG A 326 10.53 -8.49 0.82
CA ARG A 326 10.54 -7.02 0.76
C ARG A 326 10.36 -6.41 2.14
N HIS A 327 11.46 -6.21 2.84
CA HIS A 327 11.44 -5.52 4.13
C HIS A 327 11.42 -4.00 3.95
N LEU A 328 10.61 -3.33 4.76
CA LEU A 328 10.55 -1.88 4.86
C LEU A 328 10.84 -1.46 6.30
N VAL A 329 11.61 -0.40 6.48
CA VAL A 329 11.88 0.22 7.78
C VAL A 329 11.28 1.60 7.77
N GLU A 330 10.33 1.87 8.67
CA GLU A 330 9.75 3.19 8.83
C GLU A 330 10.80 4.16 9.39
N VAL A 331 11.06 5.24 8.67
CA VAL A 331 11.97 6.34 9.06
C VAL A 331 11.18 7.55 9.52
N TYR A 332 9.89 7.39 9.80
CA TYR A 332 9.02 8.39 10.42
C TYR A 332 8.81 9.66 9.58
N TRP A 333 8.20 10.68 10.21
CA TRP A 333 7.54 11.79 9.52
C TRP A 333 8.43 13.00 9.29
N ASP A 334 8.26 13.61 8.12
CA ASP A 334 8.66 14.98 7.79
C ASP A 334 10.13 15.29 8.09
N ASN A 335 10.99 14.29 7.97
CA ASN A 335 12.38 14.34 8.42
C ASN A 335 13.40 13.95 7.34
N ILE A 336 12.96 13.62 6.12
CA ILE A 336 13.83 13.14 5.03
C ILE A 336 14.98 14.11 4.72
N PHE A 337 14.82 15.40 5.02
CA PHE A 337 15.84 16.41 4.79
C PHE A 337 16.76 16.71 5.99
N ASP A 338 16.56 16.05 7.13
CA ASP A 338 17.40 16.16 8.32
C ASP A 338 18.44 15.03 8.36
N LEU A 339 19.51 15.20 7.59
CA LEU A 339 20.59 14.20 7.47
C LEU A 339 21.40 14.06 8.76
N ASP A 340 21.48 15.12 9.57
CA ASP A 340 22.25 15.10 10.81
C ASP A 340 21.54 14.26 11.88
N ALA A 341 20.22 14.39 12.01
CA ALA A 341 19.43 13.53 12.89
C ALA A 341 19.47 12.07 12.44
N GLN A 342 19.50 11.80 11.13
CA GLN A 342 19.50 10.45 10.57
C GLN A 342 20.84 9.70 10.67
N ARG A 343 21.92 10.33 11.17
CA ARG A 343 23.24 9.69 11.29
C ARG A 343 23.24 8.30 11.96
N PRO A 344 22.43 8.01 13.01
CA PRO A 344 22.38 6.68 13.61
C PRO A 344 21.90 5.58 12.65
N LEU A 345 21.17 5.93 11.59
CA LEU A 345 20.66 4.98 10.61
C LEU A 345 21.77 4.38 9.75
N ALA A 346 22.92 5.04 9.59
CA ALA A 346 24.03 4.54 8.76
C ALA A 346 24.58 3.17 9.20
N ASP A 347 24.29 2.73 10.43
CA ASP A 347 24.66 1.41 10.95
C ASP A 347 23.66 0.29 10.56
N LEU A 348 22.54 0.64 9.94
CA LEU A 348 21.51 -0.29 9.47
C LEU A 348 21.90 -0.90 8.11
N PRO A 349 21.35 -2.08 7.74
CA PRO A 349 21.78 -2.76 6.52
C PRO A 349 21.14 -2.21 5.24
N ASP A 350 21.86 -2.26 4.12
CA ASP A 350 21.41 -1.70 2.83
C ASP A 350 20.48 -2.62 2.00
N ASP A 351 20.27 -3.86 2.43
CA ASP A 351 19.47 -4.84 1.69
C ASP A 351 17.96 -4.74 1.97
N VAL A 352 17.50 -3.65 2.59
CA VAL A 352 16.09 -3.35 2.88
C VAL A 352 15.71 -1.96 2.40
N ALA A 353 14.41 -1.67 2.35
CA ALA A 353 13.90 -0.37 1.94
C ALA A 353 13.64 0.55 3.15
N TYR A 354 14.06 1.82 3.06
CA TYR A 354 13.85 2.83 4.09
C TYR A 354 12.71 3.75 3.67
N GLN A 355 11.64 3.77 4.47
CA GLN A 355 10.37 4.41 4.17
C GLN A 355 10.25 5.74 4.92
N TYR A 356 10.29 6.86 4.20
CA TYR A 356 10.17 8.20 4.76
C TYR A 356 8.75 8.71 4.61
N CYS A 357 8.05 8.94 5.72
CA CYS A 357 6.68 9.45 5.67
C CYS A 357 6.67 10.97 5.51
N VAL A 358 5.88 11.48 4.57
CA VAL A 358 5.68 12.92 4.34
C VAL A 358 4.20 13.28 4.39
N ASN A 359 3.88 14.28 5.20
CA ASN A 359 2.55 14.89 5.24
C ASN A 359 2.36 15.86 4.07
N ARG A 360 1.10 16.22 3.81
CA ARG A 360 0.74 17.05 2.65
C ARG A 360 1.40 18.43 2.69
N GLY A 361 1.32 19.12 3.83
CA GLY A 361 1.94 20.45 3.98
C GLY A 361 3.44 20.40 3.76
N PHE A 362 4.13 19.51 4.49
CA PHE A 362 5.56 19.29 4.33
C PHE A 362 5.97 18.98 2.89
N TRP A 363 5.21 18.11 2.19
CA TRP A 363 5.49 17.82 0.79
C TRP A 363 5.46 19.08 -0.06
N TYR A 364 4.37 19.86 -0.02
CA TYR A 364 4.28 21.04 -0.88
C TYR A 364 5.29 22.14 -0.52
N ASP A 365 5.65 22.27 0.76
CA ASP A 365 6.64 23.24 1.20
C ASP A 365 8.08 22.85 0.85
N GLN A 366 8.37 21.54 0.75
CA GLN A 366 9.74 21.04 0.69
C GLN A 366 10.07 20.18 -0.54
N ARG A 367 9.09 19.82 -1.39
CA ARG A 367 9.29 18.89 -2.53
C ARG A 367 10.38 19.27 -3.51
N ASP A 368 10.71 20.56 -3.65
CA ASP A 368 11.79 21.00 -4.54
C ASP A 368 13.20 20.71 -3.99
N ARG A 369 13.30 20.38 -2.69
CA ARG A 369 14.56 19.92 -2.07
C ARG A 369 14.85 18.45 -2.38
N LEU A 370 13.85 17.67 -2.79
CA LEU A 370 14.05 16.28 -3.19
C LEU A 370 14.74 16.23 -4.55
N THR A 371 16.05 16.01 -4.53
CA THR A 371 16.92 15.96 -5.71
C THR A 371 17.75 14.69 -5.69
N ALA A 372 18.31 14.28 -6.83
CA ALA A 372 19.25 13.15 -6.87
C ALA A 372 20.43 13.33 -5.91
N ALA A 373 20.99 14.54 -5.84
CA ALA A 373 22.07 14.85 -4.90
C ALA A 373 21.65 14.75 -3.41
N HIS A 374 20.38 14.97 -3.09
CA HIS A 374 19.87 14.72 -1.73
C HIS A 374 19.73 13.22 -1.46
N VAL A 375 19.13 12.48 -2.40
CA VAL A 375 18.93 11.02 -2.26
C VAL A 375 20.26 10.28 -2.15
N ASP A 376 21.29 10.68 -2.91
CA ASP A 376 22.65 10.13 -2.84
C ASP A 376 23.33 10.34 -1.46
N ARG A 377 22.84 11.30 -0.66
CA ARG A 377 23.34 11.59 0.68
C ARG A 377 22.53 10.91 1.79
N LEU A 378 21.40 10.27 1.46
CA LEU A 378 20.67 9.49 2.44
C LEU A 378 21.52 8.31 2.92
N PRO A 379 21.31 7.82 4.16
CA PRO A 379 22.15 6.77 4.73
C PRO A 379 22.18 5.45 3.93
N HIS A 380 21.16 5.19 3.10
CA HIS A 380 20.96 3.93 2.38
C HIS A 380 20.57 4.16 0.92
N THR A 381 20.73 3.13 0.08
CA THR A 381 20.48 3.24 -1.37
C THR A 381 19.05 2.94 -1.80
N THR A 382 18.26 2.28 -0.94
CA THR A 382 16.88 1.88 -1.26
C THR A 382 15.91 2.70 -0.41
N ASN A 383 15.52 3.86 -0.92
CA ASN A 383 14.63 4.78 -0.20
C ASN A 383 13.25 4.85 -0.87
N VAL A 384 12.20 4.95 -0.07
CA VAL A 384 10.79 4.97 -0.47
C VAL A 384 10.12 6.15 0.21
N LEU A 385 9.29 6.90 -0.51
CA LEU A 385 8.39 7.86 0.14
C LEU A 385 7.11 7.16 0.60
N ARG A 386 6.57 7.55 1.74
CA ARG A 386 5.20 7.25 2.19
C ARG A 386 4.46 8.57 2.36
N THR A 387 3.15 8.60 2.14
CA THR A 387 2.35 9.78 2.49
C THR A 387 1.05 9.45 3.21
N HIS A 388 0.67 10.35 4.11
CA HIS A 388 -0.64 10.40 4.76
C HIS A 388 -1.69 11.17 3.94
N ALA A 389 -1.33 11.81 2.82
CA ALA A 389 -2.30 12.42 1.93
C ALA A 389 -3.30 11.38 1.40
N GLY A 390 -4.55 11.78 1.21
CA GLY A 390 -5.62 10.85 0.80
C GLY A 390 -6.05 9.85 1.88
N SER A 391 -5.59 10.02 3.12
CA SER A 391 -5.89 9.13 4.24
C SER A 391 -6.73 9.83 5.32
N GLN A 392 -7.20 9.03 6.28
CA GLN A 392 -7.86 9.49 7.49
C GLN A 392 -7.03 10.52 8.29
N TRP A 393 -5.70 10.47 8.22
CA TRP A 393 -4.81 11.32 9.03
C TRP A 393 -4.87 12.80 8.68
N ASN A 394 -5.15 13.10 7.40
CA ASN A 394 -5.32 14.48 6.92
C ASN A 394 -6.79 14.85 6.74
N ARG A 395 -7.73 14.07 7.31
CA ARG A 395 -9.18 14.16 7.02
C ARG A 395 -9.49 14.00 5.51
N GLN A 396 -8.64 13.27 4.80
CA GLN A 396 -8.65 13.15 3.34
C GLN A 396 -9.03 11.77 2.83
N ARG A 397 -9.63 10.93 3.69
CA ARG A 397 -9.92 9.51 3.39
C ARG A 397 -10.72 9.29 2.11
N HIS A 398 -11.54 10.26 1.71
CA HIS A 398 -12.32 10.23 0.47
C HIS A 398 -12.09 11.46 -0.42
N SER A 399 -10.99 12.17 -0.22
CA SER A 399 -10.67 13.38 -0.95
C SER A 399 -10.05 13.08 -2.30
N TRP A 400 -10.14 14.04 -3.21
CA TRP A 400 -9.49 13.97 -4.52
C TRP A 400 -8.01 14.34 -4.38
N VAL A 401 -7.09 13.37 -4.53
CA VAL A 401 -5.63 13.60 -4.43
C VAL A 401 -4.74 13.03 -5.57
N PRO A 402 -5.23 12.72 -6.79
CA PRO A 402 -4.41 12.11 -7.84
C PRO A 402 -3.24 13.00 -8.29
N GLU A 403 -3.38 14.33 -8.31
CA GLU A 403 -2.32 15.27 -8.69
C GLU A 403 -1.12 15.16 -7.76
N MET A 404 -1.37 14.98 -6.45
CA MET A 404 -0.31 14.83 -5.47
C MET A 404 0.44 13.52 -5.67
N TYR A 405 -0.25 12.41 -5.91
CA TYR A 405 0.40 11.13 -6.16
C TYR A 405 1.20 11.12 -7.46
N ALA A 406 0.70 11.79 -8.50
CA ALA A 406 1.44 12.00 -9.75
C ALA A 406 2.72 12.83 -9.54
N ASP A 407 2.62 13.96 -8.82
CA ASP A 407 3.76 14.82 -8.48
C ASP A 407 4.81 14.06 -7.64
N MET A 408 4.37 13.33 -6.62
CA MET A 408 5.24 12.50 -5.78
C MET A 408 5.95 11.42 -6.59
N ALA A 409 5.25 10.67 -7.44
CA ALA A 409 5.86 9.60 -8.23
C ALA A 409 6.86 10.14 -9.25
N THR A 410 6.51 11.23 -9.94
CA THR A 410 7.38 11.91 -10.93
C THR A 410 8.67 12.38 -10.26
N ARG A 411 8.56 13.12 -9.15
CA ARG A 411 9.72 13.66 -8.42
C ARG A 411 10.54 12.57 -7.75
N SER A 412 9.90 11.54 -7.22
CA SER A 412 10.58 10.36 -6.67
C SER A 412 11.42 9.67 -7.72
N GLY A 413 10.86 9.43 -8.92
CA GLY A 413 11.58 8.84 -10.05
C GLY A 413 12.76 9.70 -10.48
N ALA A 414 12.56 11.01 -10.64
CA ALA A 414 13.60 11.95 -11.04
C ALA A 414 14.73 12.08 -10.00
N ALA A 415 14.41 11.95 -8.71
CA ALA A 415 15.39 12.02 -7.62
C ALA A 415 16.09 10.68 -7.33
N GLY A 416 15.70 9.57 -7.97
CA GLY A 416 16.32 8.26 -7.73
C GLY A 416 15.75 7.48 -6.53
N MET A 417 14.60 7.89 -5.99
CA MET A 417 13.87 7.09 -5.01
C MET A 417 13.39 5.78 -5.65
N ARG A 418 13.28 4.71 -4.87
CA ARG A 418 12.94 3.36 -5.35
C ARG A 418 11.47 2.99 -5.20
N GLY A 419 10.66 3.86 -4.61
CA GLY A 419 9.26 3.55 -4.35
C GLY A 419 8.43 4.69 -3.84
N LEU A 420 7.13 4.44 -3.83
CA LEU A 420 6.10 5.25 -3.20
C LEU A 420 5.13 4.33 -2.47
N THR A 421 4.68 4.76 -1.28
CA THR A 421 3.67 4.10 -0.47
C THR A 421 2.53 5.07 -0.16
N ILE A 422 1.30 4.62 -0.31
CA ILE A 422 0.10 5.39 0.02
C ILE A 422 -0.83 4.58 0.90
N PHE A 423 -1.69 5.26 1.65
CA PHE A 423 -2.78 4.59 2.37
C PHE A 423 -3.85 4.12 1.39
N ALA A 424 -4.43 2.94 1.63
CA ALA A 424 -5.48 2.39 0.77
C ALA A 424 -6.61 1.68 1.53
N GLU A 425 -7.00 2.26 2.66
CA GLU A 425 -7.99 1.66 3.55
C GLU A 425 -9.43 1.82 3.03
N ALA A 426 -9.71 2.86 2.25
CA ALA A 426 -11.02 3.05 1.61
C ALA A 426 -11.08 2.34 0.25
N ALA A 427 -12.19 1.65 -0.02
CA ALA A 427 -12.40 0.94 -1.28
C ALA A 427 -12.21 1.83 -2.52
N ALA A 428 -11.66 1.26 -3.59
CA ALA A 428 -11.73 1.82 -4.94
C ALA A 428 -13.17 1.90 -5.51
N TYR A 429 -14.18 1.46 -4.73
CA TYR A 429 -15.57 1.79 -5.02
C TYR A 429 -15.82 3.31 -4.91
N HIS A 430 -15.14 4.03 -4.01
CA HIS A 430 -15.29 5.48 -3.93
C HIS A 430 -14.55 6.14 -5.10
N PRO A 431 -15.22 6.99 -5.91
CA PRO A 431 -14.64 7.51 -7.16
C PRO A 431 -13.36 8.33 -6.93
N THR A 432 -13.29 9.13 -5.86
CA THR A 432 -12.11 9.91 -5.50
C THR A 432 -10.91 9.03 -5.14
N ASN A 433 -11.16 7.95 -4.37
CA ASN A 433 -10.15 6.94 -4.04
C ASN A 433 -9.73 6.15 -5.29
N GLU A 434 -10.67 5.75 -6.14
CA GLU A 434 -10.40 5.03 -7.40
C GLU A 434 -9.41 5.82 -8.27
N ILE A 435 -9.71 7.08 -8.57
CA ILE A 435 -8.86 7.91 -9.43
C ILE A 435 -7.51 8.19 -8.76
N SER A 436 -7.49 8.40 -7.45
CA SER A 436 -6.23 8.58 -6.71
C SER A 436 -5.36 7.33 -6.79
N TYR A 437 -5.90 6.14 -6.54
CA TYR A 437 -5.14 4.89 -6.63
C TYR A 437 -4.69 4.59 -8.07
N LEU A 438 -5.48 4.96 -9.08
CA LEU A 438 -5.07 4.84 -10.48
C LEU A 438 -3.92 5.81 -10.82
N ALA A 439 -3.97 7.06 -10.36
CA ALA A 439 -2.85 7.99 -10.54
C ALA A 439 -1.58 7.43 -9.90
N TYR A 440 -1.69 6.94 -8.66
CA TYR A 440 -0.58 6.26 -7.99
C TYR A 440 -0.06 5.07 -8.82
N ALA A 441 -0.93 4.19 -9.31
CA ALA A 441 -0.54 3.02 -10.09
C ALA A 441 0.16 3.39 -11.40
N ARG A 442 -0.38 4.36 -12.14
CA ARG A 442 0.13 4.76 -13.46
C ARG A 442 1.41 5.56 -13.39
N PHE A 443 1.50 6.56 -12.51
CA PHE A 443 2.71 7.39 -12.39
C PHE A 443 3.85 6.67 -11.67
N SER A 444 3.57 5.73 -10.77
CA SER A 444 4.65 4.88 -10.21
C SER A 444 5.11 3.79 -11.19
N TRP A 445 4.26 3.39 -12.15
CA TRP A 445 4.66 2.55 -13.28
C TRP A 445 5.49 3.33 -14.31
N ASN A 446 5.01 4.52 -14.70
CA ASN A 446 5.70 5.41 -15.62
C ASN A 446 5.77 6.83 -15.04
N PRO A 447 6.88 7.17 -14.34
CA PRO A 447 7.09 8.52 -13.78
C PRO A 447 7.14 9.64 -14.82
N GLU A 448 7.28 9.32 -16.10
CA GLU A 448 7.29 10.29 -17.21
C GLU A 448 5.92 10.44 -17.89
N LEU A 449 4.88 9.76 -17.39
CA LEU A 449 3.52 9.85 -17.93
C LEU A 449 3.04 11.30 -17.92
N ALA A 450 2.52 11.79 -19.04
CA ALA A 450 1.92 13.12 -19.07
C ALA A 450 0.54 13.10 -18.37
N TRP A 451 0.27 14.14 -17.57
CA TRP A 451 -1.02 14.30 -16.91
C TRP A 451 -2.20 14.29 -17.89
N ALA A 452 -2.04 14.92 -19.06
CA ALA A 452 -3.07 14.94 -20.09
C ALA A 452 -3.39 13.54 -20.63
N ASP A 453 -2.40 12.66 -20.74
CA ASP A 453 -2.61 11.27 -21.18
C ASP A 453 -3.32 10.46 -20.10
N PHE A 454 -2.90 10.59 -18.83
CA PHE A 454 -3.60 9.99 -17.70
C PHE A 454 -5.08 10.45 -17.65
N TRP A 455 -5.31 11.75 -17.80
CA TRP A 455 -6.66 12.30 -17.79
C TRP A 455 -7.52 11.74 -18.92
N ARG A 456 -7.00 11.72 -20.15
CA ARG A 456 -7.69 11.22 -21.33
C ARG A 456 -8.01 9.73 -21.22
N ASP A 457 -7.04 8.93 -20.79
CA ASP A 457 -7.11 7.47 -20.92
C ASP A 457 -7.73 6.81 -19.67
N GLU A 458 -7.53 7.40 -18.48
CA GLU A 458 -8.04 6.84 -17.23
C GLU A 458 -9.22 7.62 -16.66
N VAL A 459 -9.15 8.95 -16.61
CA VAL A 459 -10.13 9.74 -15.85
C VAL A 459 -11.40 9.98 -16.66
N ALA A 460 -11.28 10.65 -17.82
CA ALA A 460 -12.42 11.08 -18.63
C ALA A 460 -13.44 9.96 -18.95
N PRO A 461 -13.01 8.75 -19.40
CA PRO A 461 -13.95 7.68 -19.75
C PRO A 461 -14.79 7.19 -18.56
N ARG A 462 -14.28 7.32 -17.32
CA ARG A 462 -14.97 6.86 -16.10
C ARG A 462 -16.11 7.77 -15.65
N PHE A 463 -16.13 9.02 -16.13
CA PHE A 463 -17.15 10.03 -15.79
C PHE A 463 -18.06 10.42 -16.95
N GLY A 464 -17.82 9.87 -18.15
CA GLY A 464 -18.65 10.11 -19.35
C GLY A 464 -18.01 11.05 -20.38
N GLY A 465 -16.83 11.59 -20.10
CA GLY A 465 -16.11 12.54 -20.95
C GLY A 465 -15.20 13.47 -20.15
N SER A 466 -14.43 14.30 -20.84
CA SER A 466 -13.47 15.21 -20.18
C SER A 466 -14.20 16.30 -19.39
N ALA A 467 -15.24 16.90 -19.97
CA ALA A 467 -16.00 17.97 -19.32
C ALA A 467 -16.71 17.47 -18.06
N GLU A 468 -17.24 16.25 -18.11
CA GLU A 468 -17.89 15.58 -16.99
C GLU A 468 -16.88 15.25 -15.89
N ALA A 469 -15.70 14.75 -16.26
CA ALA A 469 -14.63 14.49 -15.29
C ALA A 469 -14.15 15.79 -14.60
N GLU A 470 -14.05 16.90 -15.35
CA GLU A 470 -13.68 18.21 -14.79
C GLU A 470 -14.75 18.69 -13.81
N ALA A 471 -16.03 18.62 -14.19
CA ALA A 471 -17.14 18.97 -13.31
C ALA A 471 -17.19 18.10 -12.04
N PHE A 472 -16.89 16.80 -12.16
CA PHE A 472 -16.82 15.91 -11.01
C PHE A 472 -15.68 16.31 -10.05
N ARG A 473 -14.48 16.54 -10.59
CA ARG A 473 -13.31 17.00 -9.82
C ARG A 473 -13.64 18.29 -9.08
N ASP A 474 -14.24 19.25 -9.77
CA ASP A 474 -14.55 20.56 -9.19
C ASP A 474 -15.61 20.44 -8.08
N GLY A 475 -16.63 19.61 -8.29
CA GLY A 475 -17.60 19.26 -7.24
C GLY A 475 -16.96 18.57 -6.04
N ALA A 476 -16.01 17.65 -6.27
CA ALA A 476 -15.26 17.00 -5.19
C ALA A 476 -14.37 17.99 -4.42
N ALA A 477 -13.76 18.96 -5.11
CA ALA A 477 -12.97 20.01 -4.47
C ALA A 477 -13.82 20.88 -3.54
N VAL A 478 -15.09 21.15 -3.89
CA VAL A 478 -16.03 21.85 -2.98
C VAL A 478 -16.35 21.02 -1.73
N LEU A 479 -16.40 19.68 -1.83
CA LEU A 479 -16.58 18.81 -0.65
C LEU A 479 -15.37 18.84 0.29
N ASP A 480 -14.17 19.01 -0.27
CA ASP A 480 -12.92 19.03 0.48
C ASP A 480 -12.61 20.42 1.06
N ASP A 481 -13.35 21.47 0.66
CA ASP A 481 -13.18 22.83 1.16
C ASP A 481 -13.91 23.02 2.52
N PRO A 482 -13.18 23.25 3.63
CA PRO A 482 -13.80 23.49 4.93
C PRO A 482 -14.61 24.78 5.01
N ALA A 483 -14.44 25.70 4.04
CA ALA A 483 -15.21 26.94 3.95
C ALA A 483 -16.50 26.80 3.12
N ALA A 484 -16.75 25.64 2.50
CA ALA A 484 -17.95 25.42 1.69
C ALA A 484 -19.22 25.50 2.56
N ASP A 485 -20.15 26.37 2.16
CA ASP A 485 -21.44 26.51 2.84
C ASP A 485 -22.50 25.54 2.28
N ALA A 486 -23.65 25.47 2.97
CA ALA A 486 -24.75 24.60 2.57
C ALA A 486 -25.30 24.94 1.16
N ALA A 487 -25.17 26.18 0.68
CA ALA A 487 -25.66 26.59 -0.63
C ALA A 487 -24.75 26.06 -1.75
N ALA A 488 -23.43 26.18 -1.59
CA ALA A 488 -22.44 25.61 -2.50
C ALA A 488 -22.58 24.08 -2.60
N LEU A 489 -22.73 23.41 -1.46
CA LEU A 489 -22.94 21.96 -1.40
C LEU A 489 -24.26 21.52 -2.04
N THR A 490 -25.32 22.33 -1.89
CA THR A 490 -26.61 22.07 -2.56
C THR A 490 -26.50 22.23 -4.08
N ALA A 491 -25.71 23.19 -4.57
CA ALA A 491 -25.45 23.35 -6.01
C ALA A 491 -24.72 22.12 -6.58
N VAL A 492 -23.64 21.67 -5.94
CA VAL A 492 -22.91 20.44 -6.32
C VAL A 492 -23.85 19.24 -6.38
N ARG A 493 -24.74 19.09 -5.39
CA ARG A 493 -25.74 18.03 -5.39
C ARG A 493 -26.69 18.13 -6.59
N GLY A 494 -27.16 19.33 -6.93
CA GLY A 494 -28.06 19.57 -8.07
C GLY A 494 -27.42 19.15 -9.39
N ASP A 495 -26.19 19.58 -9.63
CA ASP A 495 -25.43 19.25 -10.84
C ASP A 495 -25.16 17.74 -10.93
N ALA A 496 -24.75 17.13 -9.82
CA ALA A 496 -24.51 15.69 -9.77
C ALA A 496 -25.79 14.88 -10.05
N LEU A 497 -26.97 15.31 -9.57
CA LEU A 497 -28.25 14.65 -9.85
C LEU A 497 -28.67 14.79 -11.33
N ALA A 498 -28.35 15.91 -11.97
CA ALA A 498 -28.56 16.06 -13.41
C ALA A 498 -27.72 15.04 -14.19
N MET A 499 -26.46 14.84 -13.79
CA MET A 499 -25.59 13.81 -14.38
C MET A 499 -26.09 12.40 -14.11
N VAL A 500 -26.64 12.11 -12.92
CA VAL A 500 -27.29 10.82 -12.64
C VAL A 500 -28.45 10.55 -13.59
N ALA A 501 -29.25 11.56 -13.93
CA ALA A 501 -30.36 11.41 -14.85
C ALA A 501 -29.91 11.22 -16.31
N ALA A 502 -28.76 11.78 -16.69
CA ALA A 502 -28.23 11.78 -18.06
C ALA A 502 -27.34 10.57 -18.39
N THR A 503 -26.90 9.80 -17.39
CA THR A 503 -25.91 8.73 -17.56
C THR A 503 -26.41 7.38 -17.05
N GLY A 504 -25.67 6.31 -17.32
CA GLY A 504 -25.99 4.94 -16.88
C GLY A 504 -24.78 4.16 -16.38
N GLY A 505 -25.04 3.02 -15.73
CA GLY A 505 -24.01 2.09 -15.28
C GLY A 505 -23.02 2.71 -14.29
N GLU A 506 -21.73 2.41 -14.48
CA GLU A 506 -20.66 2.87 -13.59
C GLU A 506 -20.50 4.40 -13.57
N VAL A 507 -20.74 5.10 -14.68
CA VAL A 507 -20.69 6.56 -14.73
C VAL A 507 -21.75 7.14 -13.79
N GLN A 508 -22.99 6.67 -13.91
CA GLN A 508 -24.11 7.10 -13.07
C GLN A 508 -23.83 6.87 -11.58
N ARG A 509 -23.25 5.72 -11.24
CA ARG A 509 -22.89 5.37 -9.85
C ARG A 509 -21.91 6.39 -9.24
N ARG A 510 -20.89 6.83 -10.00
CA ARG A 510 -19.91 7.82 -9.51
C ARG A 510 -20.59 9.16 -9.24
N TRP A 511 -21.45 9.63 -10.13
CA TRP A 511 -22.23 10.85 -9.93
C TRP A 511 -23.21 10.75 -8.74
N LEU A 512 -23.84 9.59 -8.56
CA LEU A 512 -24.69 9.34 -7.39
C LEU A 512 -23.92 9.45 -6.08
N TRP A 513 -22.68 8.96 -6.04
CA TRP A 513 -21.81 9.10 -4.87
C TRP A 513 -21.54 10.58 -4.55
N LEU A 514 -21.25 11.41 -5.57
CA LEU A 514 -21.00 12.84 -5.36
C LEU A 514 -22.24 13.55 -4.82
N ALA A 515 -23.41 13.29 -5.41
CA ALA A 515 -24.68 13.86 -4.98
C ALA A 515 -25.01 13.51 -3.52
N GLU A 516 -24.79 12.26 -3.14
CA GLU A 516 -25.04 11.75 -1.80
C GLU A 516 -24.09 12.37 -0.76
N ARG A 517 -22.81 12.47 -1.09
CA ARG A 517 -21.80 13.06 -0.22
C ARG A 517 -22.02 14.56 -0.03
N ALA A 518 -22.37 15.28 -1.10
CA ALA A 518 -22.76 16.69 -1.02
C ALA A 518 -23.98 16.90 -0.10
N ALA A 519 -24.98 16.02 -0.18
CA ALA A 519 -26.14 16.08 0.71
C ALA A 519 -25.77 15.86 2.19
N ARG A 520 -24.87 14.90 2.48
CA ARG A 520 -24.39 14.67 3.86
C ARG A 520 -23.65 15.89 4.41
N TYR A 521 -22.74 16.46 3.62
CA TYR A 521 -21.95 17.61 4.05
C TYR A 521 -22.84 18.84 4.27
N ALA A 522 -23.81 19.10 3.38
CA ALA A 522 -24.75 20.21 3.54
C ALA A 522 -25.59 20.08 4.82
N HIS A 523 -25.96 18.85 5.19
CA HIS A 523 -26.67 18.58 6.44
C HIS A 523 -25.82 18.87 7.69
N SER A 524 -24.51 18.65 7.62
CA SER A 524 -23.58 18.91 8.73
C SER A 524 -23.06 20.36 8.78
N ALA A 525 -23.17 21.10 7.67
CA ALA A 525 -22.74 22.51 7.58
C ALA A 525 -23.80 23.52 8.07
N GLY A 526 -25.08 23.10 8.17
CA GLY A 526 -26.16 23.88 8.78
C GLY A 526 -26.31 23.58 10.26
#